data_AF-A0A258BR79-F1
#
_entry.id   AF-A0A258BR79-F1
#
_cell.length_a   1.000
_cell.length_b   1.000
_cell.length_c   1.000
_cell.angle_alpha   90.00
_cell.angle_beta   90.00
_cell.angle_gamma   90.00
#
_symmetry.space_group_name_H-M   'P 1'
#
loop_
_entity.id
_entity.type
_entity.pdbx_description
1 polymer ?
#
loop_
_entity_poly.entity_id
_entity_poly.type
_entity_poly.pdbx_seq_one_letter_code
_entity_poly.pdbx_strand_id
1 'polypeptide(L)'
;PQTSRTFTFGADFDRTLGQERWTGSLNYYDLVFEGRLGTTPIPDNLDMAYAPFLLLEDPSLFPPGTVIFNPSADALNTFLASLDFPPDLQYGATLDTVGIINSVSVTRNLASTQTRGLDLIMNYQRPTPIGQLTLGANANYILAFSRQAASSTPDVDILSTLYNPVDLNVRVSGGLQHGGWAGAIFLNHVSGYRSDRSADSISIDPWTTVDVNLSYRFGAQSGWSRDLKLGVSVINLLDADPPTAPVVEYFSIAGYDPTNASPLGRFLAIELSKVF
;
A
#
# COMPACT_ATOMS: atom_id res chain seq x y z
N PRO A 1 -5.27 -18.29 -12.65
CA PRO A 1 -4.99 -16.99 -13.30
C PRO A 1 -5.51 -15.90 -12.39
N GLN A 2 -4.79 -14.79 -12.25
CA GLN A 2 -5.27 -13.65 -11.50
C GLN A 2 -6.25 -12.86 -12.37
N THR A 3 -7.42 -12.53 -11.84
CA THR A 3 -8.44 -11.69 -12.49
C THR A 3 -8.74 -10.47 -11.62
N SER A 4 -9.34 -9.45 -12.23
CA SER A 4 -9.80 -8.25 -11.53
C SER A 4 -11.15 -7.80 -12.04
N ARG A 5 -12.05 -7.44 -11.13
CA ARG A 5 -13.31 -6.74 -11.43
C ARG A 5 -13.24 -5.34 -10.85
N THR A 6 -13.57 -4.35 -11.67
CA THR A 6 -13.51 -2.94 -11.30
C THR A 6 -14.84 -2.27 -11.60
N PHE A 7 -15.37 -1.56 -10.62
CA PHE A 7 -16.44 -0.59 -10.80
C PHE A 7 -15.96 0.77 -10.33
N THR A 8 -16.14 1.81 -11.15
CA THR A 8 -15.83 3.18 -10.79
C THR A 8 -16.98 4.10 -11.17
N PHE A 9 -17.22 5.10 -10.35
CA PHE A 9 -18.17 6.17 -10.62
C PHE A 9 -17.56 7.49 -10.17
N GLY A 10 -17.62 8.51 -11.00
CA GLY A 10 -16.97 9.78 -10.68
C GLY A 10 -17.71 10.99 -11.21
N ALA A 11 -17.40 12.14 -10.64
CA ALA A 11 -17.85 13.43 -11.09
C ALA A 11 -16.66 14.40 -11.12
N ASP A 12 -16.51 15.08 -12.25
CA ASP A 12 -15.52 16.13 -12.45
C ASP A 12 -16.21 17.49 -12.55
N PHE A 13 -15.52 18.53 -12.10
CA PHE A 13 -15.91 19.89 -12.37
C PHE A 13 -14.72 20.75 -12.78
N ASP A 14 -14.97 21.67 -13.70
CA ASP A 14 -14.05 22.73 -14.10
C ASP A 14 -14.86 24.02 -14.25
N ARG A 15 -14.54 25.01 -13.42
CA ARG A 15 -15.28 26.27 -13.36
C ARG A 15 -14.31 27.43 -13.29
N THR A 16 -14.51 28.40 -14.19
CA THR A 16 -13.81 29.68 -14.15
C THR A 16 -14.82 30.77 -13.77
N LEU A 17 -14.55 31.50 -12.69
CA LEU A 17 -15.39 32.58 -12.16
C LEU A 17 -14.53 33.84 -12.04
N GLY A 18 -14.68 34.76 -13.01
CA GLY A 18 -13.81 35.93 -13.10
C GLY A 18 -12.35 35.51 -13.33
N GLN A 19 -11.46 35.80 -12.38
CA GLN A 19 -10.05 35.41 -12.42
C GLN A 19 -9.77 34.11 -11.66
N GLU A 20 -10.78 33.51 -11.04
CA GLU A 20 -10.66 32.28 -10.29
C GLU A 20 -10.89 31.08 -11.19
N ARG A 21 -10.10 30.03 -11.02
CA ARG A 21 -10.39 28.71 -11.61
C ARG A 21 -10.41 27.67 -10.52
N TRP A 22 -11.46 26.87 -10.54
CA TRP A 22 -11.68 25.74 -9.68
C TRP A 22 -11.75 24.48 -10.53
N THR A 23 -10.95 23.48 -10.21
CA THR A 23 -11.07 22.14 -10.80
C THR A 23 -11.18 21.11 -9.69
N GLY A 24 -11.87 20.02 -9.94
CA GLY A 24 -11.85 18.90 -9.02
C GLY A 24 -12.50 17.66 -9.58
N SER A 25 -12.19 16.55 -8.94
CA SER A 25 -12.71 15.23 -9.25
C SER A 25 -13.01 14.50 -7.96
N LEU A 26 -14.16 13.82 -7.93
CA LEU A 26 -14.53 12.88 -6.88
C LEU A 26 -14.79 11.54 -7.54
N ASN A 27 -14.08 10.50 -7.14
CA ASN A 27 -14.21 9.17 -7.69
C ASN A 27 -14.52 8.18 -6.57
N TYR A 28 -15.55 7.37 -6.76
CA TYR A 28 -15.77 6.12 -6.03
C TYR A 28 -15.16 4.97 -6.82
N TYR A 29 -14.49 4.06 -6.12
CA TYR A 29 -14.01 2.80 -6.70
C TYR A 29 -14.44 1.59 -5.87
N ASP A 30 -14.64 0.46 -6.54
CA ASP A 30 -14.80 -0.87 -5.96
C ASP A 30 -14.02 -1.86 -6.83
N LEU A 31 -12.96 -2.43 -6.25
CA LEU A 31 -11.99 -3.29 -6.90
C LEU A 31 -11.98 -4.64 -6.18
N VAL A 32 -12.14 -5.71 -6.95
CA VAL A 32 -11.97 -7.08 -6.47
C VAL A 32 -10.88 -7.74 -7.31
N PHE A 33 -9.83 -8.22 -6.64
CA PHE A 33 -8.80 -9.06 -7.25
C PHE A 33 -9.03 -10.50 -6.80
N GLU A 34 -9.14 -11.41 -7.75
CA GLU A 34 -9.36 -12.84 -7.50
C GLU A 34 -8.22 -13.66 -8.10
N GLY A 35 -7.99 -14.85 -7.54
CA GLY A 35 -6.93 -15.74 -8.01
C GLY A 35 -5.54 -15.13 -7.84
N ARG A 36 -5.35 -14.29 -6.82
CA ARG A 36 -4.02 -13.82 -6.43
C ARG A 36 -3.20 -15.01 -5.92
N LEU A 37 -1.90 -14.96 -6.16
CA LEU A 37 -0.97 -15.91 -5.58
C LEU A 37 -0.99 -15.80 -4.05
N GLY A 38 -1.20 -16.93 -3.37
CA GLY A 38 -1.20 -17.03 -1.92
C GLY A 38 -1.07 -18.47 -1.46
N THR A 39 -0.88 -18.63 -0.15
CA THR A 39 -0.91 -19.93 0.55
C THR A 39 -2.08 -19.92 1.54
N THR A 40 -2.59 -21.11 1.87
CA THR A 40 -3.62 -21.19 2.91
C THR A 40 -2.92 -21.16 4.27
N PRO A 41 -3.27 -20.23 5.18
CA PRO A 41 -2.65 -20.17 6.49
C PRO A 41 -2.99 -21.41 7.31
N ILE A 42 -2.06 -21.83 8.17
CA ILE A 42 -2.31 -22.87 9.17
C ILE A 42 -2.90 -22.20 10.42
N PRO A 43 -4.03 -22.70 10.96
CA PRO A 43 -4.59 -22.23 12.22
C PRO A 43 -3.57 -22.24 13.36
N ASP A 44 -3.75 -21.31 14.30
CA ASP A 44 -2.94 -21.18 15.52
C ASP A 44 -1.43 -21.04 15.27
N ASN A 45 -1.04 -20.64 14.06
CA ASN A 45 0.36 -20.52 13.64
C ASN A 45 1.16 -21.82 13.85
N LEU A 46 0.49 -22.98 13.71
CA LEU A 46 1.14 -24.28 13.79
C LEU A 46 2.04 -24.53 12.57
N ASP A 47 2.98 -25.45 12.73
CA ASP A 47 3.84 -25.90 11.62
C ASP A 47 2.99 -26.54 10.50
N MET A 48 3.41 -26.35 9.24
CA MET A 48 2.71 -26.90 8.07
C MET A 48 2.54 -28.43 8.11
N ALA A 49 3.42 -29.15 8.84
CA ALA A 49 3.31 -30.59 9.07
C ALA A 49 2.03 -30.98 9.83
N TYR A 50 1.37 -30.05 10.53
CA TYR A 50 0.12 -30.30 11.23
C TYR A 50 -1.11 -30.33 10.31
N ALA A 51 -1.01 -29.81 9.07
CA ALA A 51 -2.14 -29.70 8.16
C ALA A 51 -2.94 -31.01 7.96
N PRO A 52 -2.31 -32.20 7.81
CA PRO A 52 -3.08 -33.46 7.70
C PRO A 52 -3.91 -33.75 8.94
N PHE A 53 -3.40 -33.50 10.14
CA PHE A 53 -4.12 -33.77 11.38
C PHE A 53 -5.31 -32.82 11.56
N LEU A 54 -5.12 -31.54 11.25
CA LEU A 54 -6.20 -30.55 11.28
C LEU A 54 -7.31 -30.89 10.29
N LEU A 55 -6.96 -31.43 9.11
CA LEU A 55 -7.95 -31.84 8.11
C LEU A 55 -8.77 -33.07 8.53
N LEU A 56 -8.24 -33.91 9.42
CA LEU A 56 -9.01 -35.02 10.02
C LEU A 56 -10.06 -34.52 11.02
N GLU A 57 -9.81 -33.38 11.66
CA GLU A 57 -10.75 -32.73 12.59
C GLU A 57 -11.80 -31.90 11.84
N ASP A 58 -11.37 -31.13 10.84
CA ASP A 58 -12.24 -30.32 9.98
C ASP A 58 -11.83 -30.45 8.49
N PRO A 59 -12.55 -31.27 7.71
CA PRO A 59 -12.30 -31.45 6.28
C PRO A 59 -12.50 -30.19 5.43
N SER A 60 -13.12 -29.14 5.96
CA SER A 60 -13.39 -27.89 5.24
C SER A 60 -12.29 -26.85 5.36
N LEU A 61 -11.30 -27.08 6.24
CA LEU A 61 -10.28 -26.11 6.62
C LEU A 61 -9.39 -25.66 5.45
N PHE A 62 -9.04 -26.60 4.57
CA PHE A 62 -8.20 -26.34 3.40
C PHE A 62 -8.97 -26.58 2.10
N PRO A 63 -8.58 -25.92 1.00
CA PRO A 63 -9.16 -26.22 -0.31
C PRO A 63 -9.00 -27.71 -0.66
N PRO A 64 -9.98 -28.34 -1.33
CA PRO A 64 -9.88 -29.74 -1.74
C PRO A 64 -8.59 -30.05 -2.50
N GLY A 65 -7.93 -31.16 -2.17
CA GLY A 65 -6.66 -31.56 -2.77
C GLY A 65 -5.43 -30.83 -2.24
N THR A 66 -5.56 -30.04 -1.17
CA THR A 66 -4.42 -29.45 -0.45
C THR A 66 -3.59 -30.52 0.28
N VAL A 67 -4.27 -31.47 0.91
CA VAL A 67 -3.66 -32.67 1.50
C VAL A 67 -4.31 -33.90 0.86
N ILE A 68 -3.50 -34.84 0.39
CA ILE A 68 -3.95 -36.10 -0.19
C ILE A 68 -3.44 -37.23 0.69
N PHE A 69 -4.35 -37.96 1.34
CA PHE A 69 -4.04 -39.18 2.07
C PHE A 69 -4.03 -40.38 1.14
N ASN A 70 -3.08 -41.30 1.35
CA ASN A 70 -2.90 -42.53 0.60
C ASN A 70 -3.01 -42.29 -0.93
N PRO A 71 -2.13 -41.43 -1.50
CA PRO A 71 -2.21 -41.07 -2.90
C PRO A 71 -2.08 -42.31 -3.80
N SER A 72 -2.85 -42.34 -4.89
CA SER A 72 -2.64 -43.35 -5.93
C SER A 72 -1.28 -43.14 -6.60
N ALA A 73 -0.75 -44.18 -7.25
CA ALA A 73 0.48 -44.07 -8.03
C ALA A 73 0.39 -42.96 -9.09
N ASP A 74 -0.78 -42.81 -9.74
CA ASP A 74 -1.01 -41.75 -10.73
C ASP A 74 -1.01 -40.34 -10.10
N ALA A 75 -1.61 -40.18 -8.92
CA ALA A 75 -1.61 -38.90 -8.20
C ALA A 75 -0.20 -38.52 -7.74
N LEU A 76 0.57 -39.49 -7.23
CA LEU A 76 1.96 -39.30 -6.85
C LEU A 76 2.83 -38.94 -8.06
N ASN A 77 2.70 -39.65 -9.18
CA ASN A 77 3.43 -39.36 -10.41
C ASN A 77 3.08 -37.97 -10.96
N THR A 78 1.80 -37.59 -10.92
CA THR A 78 1.35 -36.25 -11.32
C THR A 78 1.98 -35.16 -10.45
N PHE A 79 2.00 -35.37 -9.13
CA PHE A 79 2.63 -34.43 -8.20
C PHE A 79 4.14 -34.33 -8.47
N LEU A 80 4.84 -35.45 -8.59
CA LEU A 80 6.28 -35.47 -8.88
C LEU A 80 6.63 -34.78 -10.20
N ALA A 81 5.81 -34.96 -11.25
CA ALA A 81 5.97 -34.28 -12.53
C ALA A 81 5.72 -32.77 -12.47
N SER A 82 5.07 -32.27 -11.40
CA SER A 82 4.83 -30.83 -11.19
C SER A 82 5.96 -30.11 -10.47
N LEU A 83 6.95 -30.83 -9.93
CA LEU A 83 8.05 -30.25 -9.18
C LEU A 83 9.11 -29.67 -10.13
N ASP A 84 9.53 -28.43 -9.86
CA ASP A 84 10.65 -27.80 -10.59
C ASP A 84 12.01 -28.43 -10.26
N PHE A 85 12.11 -29.05 -9.08
CA PHE A 85 13.31 -29.70 -8.58
C PHE A 85 12.97 -31.12 -8.12
N PRO A 86 13.92 -32.07 -8.23
CA PRO A 86 13.71 -33.41 -7.69
C PRO A 86 13.45 -33.35 -6.18
N PRO A 87 12.62 -34.25 -5.64
CA PRO A 87 12.31 -34.27 -4.20
C PRO A 87 13.57 -34.56 -3.39
N ASP A 88 13.76 -33.80 -2.31
CA ASP A 88 14.79 -34.08 -1.31
C ASP A 88 14.29 -35.17 -0.36
N LEU A 89 14.87 -36.36 -0.45
CA LEU A 89 14.48 -37.51 0.36
C LEU A 89 15.30 -37.54 1.65
N GLN A 90 14.65 -37.18 2.76
CA GLN A 90 15.27 -37.12 4.08
C GLN A 90 15.02 -38.40 4.90
N TYR A 91 15.86 -38.66 5.89
CA TYR A 91 15.70 -39.74 6.88
C TYR A 91 15.51 -41.16 6.29
N GLY A 92 16.08 -41.42 5.11
CA GLY A 92 15.95 -42.71 4.42
C GLY A 92 14.59 -42.94 3.75
N ALA A 93 13.79 -41.89 3.58
CA ALA A 93 12.51 -41.96 2.88
C ALA A 93 12.69 -42.37 1.42
N THR A 94 11.71 -43.12 0.92
CA THR A 94 11.63 -43.56 -0.47
C THR A 94 10.26 -43.24 -1.04
N LEU A 95 10.18 -43.03 -2.36
CA LEU A 95 8.93 -42.59 -3.01
C LEU A 95 7.78 -43.63 -2.94
N ASP A 96 8.10 -44.91 -2.74
CA ASP A 96 7.12 -45.99 -2.55
C ASP A 96 6.46 -46.00 -1.16
N THR A 97 6.95 -45.18 -0.22
CA THR A 97 6.42 -45.08 1.16
C THR A 97 5.55 -43.84 1.41
N VAL A 98 5.22 -43.07 0.37
CA VAL A 98 4.47 -41.82 0.49
C VAL A 98 3.02 -42.09 0.87
N GLY A 99 2.68 -41.89 2.15
CA GLY A 99 1.31 -41.99 2.66
C GLY A 99 0.52 -40.68 2.60
N ILE A 100 1.18 -39.53 2.48
CA ILE A 100 0.54 -38.20 2.48
C ILE A 100 1.28 -37.29 1.51
N ILE A 101 0.54 -36.58 0.65
CA ILE A 101 1.04 -35.41 -0.08
C ILE A 101 0.45 -34.17 0.61
N ASN A 102 1.30 -33.35 1.22
CA ASN A 102 0.90 -32.10 1.85
C ASN A 102 1.39 -30.91 1.01
N SER A 103 0.45 -30.17 0.40
CA SER A 103 0.73 -29.01 -0.44
C SER A 103 0.23 -27.69 0.16
N VAL A 104 -0.01 -27.63 1.47
CA VAL A 104 -0.60 -26.45 2.14
C VAL A 104 0.23 -25.17 1.97
N SER A 105 1.56 -25.32 1.90
CA SER A 105 2.51 -24.22 1.71
C SER A 105 2.80 -23.91 0.24
N VAL A 106 2.14 -24.60 -0.71
CA VAL A 106 2.33 -24.33 -2.13
C VAL A 106 1.54 -23.09 -2.51
N THR A 107 2.23 -22.08 -3.03
CA THR A 107 1.61 -20.86 -3.54
C THR A 107 0.76 -21.15 -4.77
N ARG A 108 -0.52 -20.77 -4.73
CA ARG A 108 -1.49 -21.00 -5.80
C ARG A 108 -2.36 -19.76 -6.01
N ASN A 109 -3.08 -19.71 -7.13
CA ASN A 109 -4.04 -18.65 -7.44
C ASN A 109 -5.34 -18.85 -6.66
N LEU A 110 -5.32 -18.60 -5.35
CA LEU A 110 -6.45 -18.87 -4.43
C LEU A 110 -6.84 -17.68 -3.55
N ALA A 111 -6.00 -16.65 -3.46
CA ALA A 111 -6.26 -15.49 -2.61
C ALA A 111 -7.13 -14.45 -3.33
N SER A 112 -7.90 -13.70 -2.56
CA SER A 112 -8.67 -12.55 -3.04
C SER A 112 -8.39 -11.30 -2.21
N THR A 113 -8.63 -10.14 -2.79
CA THR A 113 -8.52 -8.85 -2.11
C THR A 113 -9.58 -7.92 -2.64
N GLN A 114 -10.33 -7.32 -1.73
CA GLN A 114 -11.33 -6.33 -2.06
C GLN A 114 -10.95 -4.98 -1.48
N THR A 115 -11.11 -3.93 -2.27
CA THR A 115 -10.94 -2.55 -1.80
C THR A 115 -12.00 -1.66 -2.43
N ARG A 116 -12.58 -0.78 -1.63
CA ARG A 116 -13.45 0.28 -2.13
C ARG A 116 -13.25 1.55 -1.34
N GLY A 117 -13.43 2.68 -1.98
CA GLY A 117 -13.12 3.96 -1.39
C GLY A 117 -13.50 5.13 -2.27
N LEU A 118 -13.09 6.30 -1.80
CA LEU A 118 -13.30 7.59 -2.42
C LEU A 118 -11.95 8.27 -2.64
N ASP A 119 -11.74 8.79 -3.83
CA ASP A 119 -10.63 9.66 -4.17
C ASP A 119 -11.14 11.04 -4.49
N LEU A 120 -10.59 12.06 -3.83
CA LEU A 120 -10.91 13.45 -4.03
C LEU A 120 -9.65 14.20 -4.47
N ILE A 121 -9.78 14.98 -5.54
CA ILE A 121 -8.80 15.98 -5.95
C ILE A 121 -9.53 17.30 -6.12
N MET A 122 -8.99 18.37 -5.55
CA MET A 122 -9.50 19.73 -5.73
C MET A 122 -8.35 20.69 -5.92
N ASN A 123 -8.48 21.59 -6.88
CA ASN A 123 -7.53 22.66 -7.13
C ASN A 123 -8.26 23.98 -7.28
N TYR A 124 -7.62 25.02 -6.76
CA TYR A 124 -8.04 26.39 -6.89
C TYR A 124 -6.85 27.24 -7.31
N GLN A 125 -7.07 28.15 -8.25
CA GLN A 125 -6.06 29.12 -8.63
C GLN A 125 -6.70 30.49 -8.84
N ARG A 126 -5.99 31.53 -8.39
CA ARG A 126 -6.42 32.91 -8.54
C ARG A 126 -5.23 33.86 -8.63
N PRO A 127 -5.15 34.73 -9.66
CA PRO A 127 -4.27 35.89 -9.65
C PRO A 127 -4.64 36.83 -8.49
N THR A 128 -3.66 37.24 -7.72
CA THR A 128 -3.79 38.20 -6.62
C THR A 128 -2.79 39.35 -6.81
N PRO A 129 -2.93 40.48 -6.08
CA PRO A 129 -1.95 41.57 -6.14
C PRO A 129 -0.52 41.14 -5.78
N ILE A 130 -0.38 40.07 -5.00
CA ILE A 130 0.92 39.54 -4.53
C ILE A 130 1.42 38.36 -5.36
N GLY A 131 0.74 38.00 -6.46
CA GLY A 131 1.13 36.88 -7.33
C GLY A 131 0.00 35.90 -7.63
N GLN A 132 0.33 34.82 -8.34
CA GLN A 132 -0.58 33.72 -8.63
C GLN A 132 -0.69 32.81 -7.40
N LEU A 133 -1.85 32.81 -6.75
CA LEU A 133 -2.18 31.90 -5.66
C LEU A 133 -2.66 30.57 -6.25
N THR A 134 -2.21 29.46 -5.66
CA THR A 134 -2.73 28.12 -5.90
C THR A 134 -3.03 27.44 -4.57
N LEU A 135 -4.16 26.73 -4.48
CA LEU A 135 -4.50 25.86 -3.36
C LEU A 135 -4.85 24.49 -3.94
N GLY A 136 -4.48 23.43 -3.25
CA GLY A 136 -4.78 22.05 -3.67
C GLY A 136 -5.16 21.18 -2.49
N ALA A 137 -6.00 20.19 -2.74
CA ALA A 137 -6.32 19.12 -1.81
C ALA A 137 -6.38 17.80 -2.58
N ASN A 138 -5.73 16.77 -2.05
CA ASN A 138 -5.79 15.39 -2.51
C ASN A 138 -6.12 14.53 -1.29
N ALA A 139 -7.14 13.69 -1.38
CA ALA A 139 -7.53 12.80 -0.30
C ALA A 139 -7.95 11.44 -0.85
N ASN A 140 -7.49 10.37 -0.22
CA ASN A 140 -7.96 9.01 -0.41
C ASN A 140 -8.64 8.56 0.89
N TYR A 141 -9.89 8.13 0.78
CA TYR A 141 -10.67 7.60 1.89
C TYR A 141 -11.15 6.18 1.58
N ILE A 142 -10.53 5.19 2.20
CA ILE A 142 -10.85 3.77 1.98
C ILE A 142 -11.99 3.36 2.91
N LEU A 143 -13.07 2.84 2.32
CA LEU A 143 -14.27 2.42 3.05
C LEU A 143 -14.20 0.96 3.50
N ALA A 144 -13.51 0.12 2.73
CA ALA A 144 -13.24 -1.27 3.08
C ALA A 144 -11.98 -1.76 2.38
N PHE A 145 -11.19 -2.55 3.09
CA PHE A 145 -10.01 -3.23 2.56
C PHE A 145 -9.92 -4.61 3.21
N SER A 146 -10.27 -5.66 2.48
CA SER A 146 -10.28 -7.03 3.01
C SER A 146 -9.47 -8.00 2.15
N ARG A 147 -9.04 -9.09 2.77
CA ARG A 147 -8.31 -10.18 2.13
C ARG A 147 -8.88 -11.52 2.55
N GLN A 148 -8.94 -12.41 1.58
CA GLN A 148 -9.23 -13.82 1.80
C GLN A 148 -8.03 -14.62 1.32
N ALA A 149 -7.48 -15.49 2.17
CA ALA A 149 -6.29 -16.27 1.80
C ALA A 149 -6.63 -17.38 0.81
N ALA A 150 -7.74 -18.10 1.02
CA ALA A 150 -8.29 -19.10 0.13
C ALA A 150 -9.83 -19.10 0.21
N SER A 151 -10.51 -19.70 -0.77
CA SER A 151 -11.98 -19.80 -0.75
C SER A 151 -12.56 -20.54 0.46
N SER A 152 -11.76 -21.37 1.15
CA SER A 152 -12.12 -22.06 2.40
C SER A 152 -11.91 -21.21 3.66
N THR A 153 -11.22 -20.07 3.54
CA THR A 153 -10.91 -19.19 4.68
C THR A 153 -11.90 -18.03 4.76
N PRO A 154 -12.16 -17.46 5.95
CA PRO A 154 -12.97 -16.25 6.06
C PRO A 154 -12.31 -15.07 5.34
N ASP A 155 -13.14 -14.12 4.89
CA ASP A 155 -12.66 -12.81 4.49
C ASP A 155 -12.31 -11.98 5.74
N VAL A 156 -11.14 -11.34 5.73
CA VAL A 156 -10.59 -10.61 6.88
C VAL A 156 -10.45 -9.14 6.51
N ASP A 157 -11.14 -8.27 7.23
CA ASP A 157 -10.96 -6.83 7.14
C ASP A 157 -9.63 -6.42 7.78
N ILE A 158 -8.78 -5.82 6.96
CA ILE A 158 -7.41 -5.41 7.30
C ILE A 158 -7.20 -3.90 7.06
N LEU A 159 -8.27 -3.15 6.79
CA LEU A 159 -8.20 -1.69 6.71
C LEU A 159 -7.69 -1.10 8.03
N SER A 160 -6.84 -0.08 7.99
CA SER A 160 -6.28 0.56 9.20
C SER A 160 -5.70 -0.48 10.18
N THR A 161 -4.96 -1.45 9.64
CA THR A 161 -4.12 -2.38 10.42
C THR A 161 -2.65 -2.25 10.01
N LEU A 162 -1.73 -2.71 10.84
CA LEU A 162 -0.29 -2.60 10.62
C LEU A 162 0.12 -3.21 9.26
N TYR A 163 0.95 -2.47 8.51
CA TYR A 163 1.42 -2.82 7.17
C TYR A 163 0.33 -2.88 6.09
N ASN A 164 -0.85 -2.31 6.36
CA ASN A 164 -1.94 -2.19 5.41
C ASN A 164 -2.34 -0.71 5.23
N PRO A 165 -3.04 -0.37 4.16
CA PRO A 165 -3.51 0.99 3.96
C PRO A 165 -4.36 1.48 5.14
N VAL A 166 -4.16 2.74 5.54
CA VAL A 166 -5.09 3.43 6.43
C VAL A 166 -6.35 3.86 5.70
N ASP A 167 -7.40 4.12 6.45
CA ASP A 167 -8.68 4.63 5.94
C ASP A 167 -8.59 6.05 5.38
N LEU A 168 -7.68 6.91 5.85
CA LEU A 168 -7.58 8.28 5.37
C LEU A 168 -6.12 8.71 5.16
N ASN A 169 -5.82 9.12 3.92
CA ASN A 169 -4.58 9.81 3.56
C ASN A 169 -4.92 11.11 2.85
N VAL A 170 -4.37 12.24 3.33
CA VAL A 170 -4.67 13.59 2.84
C VAL A 170 -3.38 14.37 2.60
N ARG A 171 -3.33 15.07 1.47
CA ARG A 171 -2.33 16.09 1.17
C ARG A 171 -3.01 17.40 0.76
N VAL A 172 -2.78 18.46 1.51
CA VAL A 172 -3.22 19.82 1.19
C VAL A 172 -2.01 20.66 0.82
N SER A 173 -2.17 21.55 -0.16
CA SER A 173 -1.11 22.44 -0.62
C SER A 173 -1.57 23.88 -0.74
N GLY A 174 -0.63 24.80 -0.50
CA GLY A 174 -0.79 26.22 -0.79
C GLY A 174 0.47 26.74 -1.45
N GLY A 175 0.31 27.47 -2.56
CA GLY A 175 1.41 27.99 -3.35
C GLY A 175 1.20 29.44 -3.75
N LEU A 176 2.31 30.17 -3.87
CA LEU A 176 2.31 31.53 -4.37
C LEU A 176 3.49 31.71 -5.33
N GLN A 177 3.20 32.25 -6.51
CA GLN A 177 4.22 32.60 -7.50
C GLN A 177 4.15 34.11 -7.82
N HIS A 178 5.29 34.80 -7.69
CA HIS A 178 5.40 36.22 -8.00
C HIS A 178 6.74 36.53 -8.67
N GLY A 179 6.70 36.94 -9.94
CA GLY A 179 7.90 37.15 -10.74
C GLY A 179 8.76 35.89 -10.83
N GLY A 180 10.04 35.99 -10.45
CA GLY A 180 10.96 34.86 -10.39
C GLY A 180 10.73 33.91 -9.21
N TRP A 181 10.00 34.35 -8.17
CA TRP A 181 9.78 33.56 -6.96
C TRP A 181 8.59 32.60 -7.11
N ALA A 182 8.77 31.38 -6.62
CA ALA A 182 7.70 30.42 -6.39
C ALA A 182 7.92 29.71 -5.05
N GLY A 183 6.91 29.73 -4.18
CA GLY A 183 6.91 29.02 -2.91
C GLY A 183 5.67 28.14 -2.78
N ALA A 184 5.82 27.00 -2.10
CA ALA A 184 4.73 26.10 -1.78
C ALA A 184 4.92 25.47 -0.39
N ILE A 185 3.82 25.29 0.32
CA ILE A 185 3.71 24.53 1.55
C ILE A 185 2.76 23.35 1.32
N PHE A 186 3.08 22.21 1.91
CA PHE A 186 2.27 21.01 1.87
C PHE A 186 2.04 20.51 3.29
N LEU A 187 0.80 20.16 3.61
CA LEU A 187 0.41 19.45 4.82
C LEU A 187 0.03 18.03 4.41
N ASN A 188 0.76 17.05 4.92
CA ASN A 188 0.46 15.62 4.71
C ASN A 188 -0.11 15.06 6.00
N HIS A 189 -1.20 14.29 5.92
CA HIS A 189 -1.84 13.66 7.07
C HIS A 189 -2.23 12.21 6.74
N VAL A 190 -1.90 11.31 7.66
CA VAL A 190 -2.27 9.90 7.63
C VAL A 190 -3.02 9.62 8.93
N SER A 191 -4.19 8.99 8.86
CA SER A 191 -4.99 8.66 10.04
C SER A 191 -4.33 7.64 10.95
N GLY A 192 -4.77 7.59 12.21
CA GLY A 192 -4.35 6.58 13.17
C GLY A 192 -4.98 5.22 12.84
N TYR A 193 -4.32 4.16 13.26
CA TYR A 193 -4.69 2.78 12.94
C TYR A 193 -4.30 1.84 14.09
N ARG A 194 -4.44 0.53 13.90
CA ARG A 194 -4.18 -0.48 14.95
C ARG A 194 -3.21 -1.55 14.47
N SER A 195 -2.63 -2.33 15.39
CA SER A 195 -1.81 -3.49 15.03
C SER A 195 -2.60 -4.52 14.23
N ASP A 196 -3.82 -4.82 14.68
CA ASP A 196 -4.73 -5.81 14.12
C ASP A 196 -6.18 -5.53 14.61
N ARG A 197 -7.11 -6.48 14.41
CA ARG A 197 -8.52 -6.38 14.82
C ARG A 197 -8.84 -7.13 16.12
N SER A 198 -7.84 -7.63 16.85
CA SER A 198 -8.02 -8.33 18.13
C SER A 198 -8.33 -7.36 19.27
N ALA A 199 -8.81 -7.92 20.38
CA ALA A 199 -9.09 -7.16 21.60
C ALA A 199 -7.83 -6.51 22.21
N ASP A 200 -6.67 -7.16 22.04
CA ASP A 200 -5.38 -6.70 22.56
C ASP A 200 -4.61 -5.82 21.57
N SER A 201 -5.29 -5.35 20.52
CA SER A 201 -4.66 -4.52 19.48
C SER A 201 -4.07 -3.22 20.03
N ILE A 202 -2.87 -2.90 19.54
CA ILE A 202 -2.15 -1.68 19.91
C ILE A 202 -2.56 -0.55 18.98
N SER A 203 -2.88 0.63 19.53
CA SER A 203 -3.16 1.82 18.73
C SER A 203 -1.86 2.43 18.21
N ILE A 204 -1.88 2.87 16.96
CA ILE A 204 -0.78 3.58 16.31
C ILE A 204 -1.30 4.95 15.92
N ASP A 205 -0.58 5.99 16.35
CA ASP A 205 -1.03 7.37 16.25
C ASP A 205 -1.13 7.87 14.80
N PRO A 206 -2.02 8.82 14.50
CA PRO A 206 -1.99 9.52 13.22
C PRO A 206 -0.67 10.28 13.02
N TRP A 207 -0.28 10.49 11.77
CA TRP A 207 0.96 11.18 11.44
C TRP A 207 0.72 12.39 10.55
N THR A 208 1.32 13.53 10.91
CA THR A 208 1.19 14.77 10.15
C THR A 208 2.55 15.40 9.92
N THR A 209 2.87 15.72 8.68
CA THR A 209 4.12 16.40 8.31
C THR A 209 3.83 17.65 7.48
N VAL A 210 4.78 18.59 7.51
CA VAL A 210 4.74 19.80 6.71
C VAL A 210 5.96 19.83 5.80
N ASP A 211 5.75 19.93 4.50
CA ASP A 211 6.84 20.12 3.53
C ASP A 211 6.82 21.54 2.98
N VAL A 212 7.98 22.09 2.66
CA VAL A 212 8.12 23.42 2.05
C VAL A 212 9.03 23.35 0.84
N ASN A 213 8.67 24.06 -0.21
CA ASN A 213 9.54 24.33 -1.35
C ASN A 213 9.60 25.84 -1.60
N LEU A 214 10.80 26.35 -1.84
CA LEU A 214 11.02 27.71 -2.28
C LEU A 214 11.99 27.71 -3.46
N SER A 215 11.68 28.45 -4.51
CA SER A 215 12.57 28.60 -5.64
C SER A 215 12.57 30.00 -6.22
N TYR A 216 13.68 30.35 -6.84
CA TYR A 216 13.85 31.57 -7.60
C TYR A 216 14.39 31.25 -8.98
N ARG A 217 13.66 31.67 -10.02
CA ARG A 217 14.09 31.64 -11.41
C ARG A 217 14.66 33.01 -11.78
N PHE A 218 15.91 33.02 -12.21
CA PHE A 218 16.54 34.22 -12.75
C PHE A 218 15.93 34.54 -14.12
N GLY A 219 15.69 35.81 -14.40
CA GLY A 219 15.04 36.25 -15.64
C GLY A 219 15.90 36.00 -16.89
N ALA A 220 15.27 36.13 -18.06
CA ALA A 220 15.88 35.94 -19.39
C ALA A 220 16.85 37.08 -19.81
N GLN A 221 17.51 37.74 -18.86
CA GLN A 221 18.52 38.75 -19.18
C GLN A 221 19.83 38.09 -19.60
N SER A 222 20.59 38.77 -20.45
CA SER A 222 21.86 38.28 -20.97
C SER A 222 22.87 38.04 -19.84
N GLY A 223 23.61 36.92 -19.92
CA GLY A 223 24.65 36.58 -18.95
C GLY A 223 24.57 35.14 -18.43
N TRP A 224 25.43 34.83 -17.47
CA TRP A 224 25.58 33.48 -16.92
C TRP A 224 24.35 32.99 -16.12
N SER A 225 23.53 33.92 -15.62
CA SER A 225 22.32 33.63 -14.84
C SER A 225 21.08 33.38 -15.70
N ARG A 226 21.18 33.46 -17.03
CA ARG A 226 20.05 33.17 -17.93
C ARG A 226 19.58 31.72 -17.71
N ASP A 227 18.27 31.56 -17.59
CA ASP A 227 17.60 30.25 -17.42
C ASP A 227 18.07 29.45 -16.19
N LEU A 228 18.66 30.14 -15.21
CA LEU A 228 19.09 29.57 -13.95
C LEU A 228 17.90 29.51 -12.98
N LYS A 229 17.80 28.42 -12.23
CA LYS A 229 16.87 28.26 -11.11
C LYS A 229 17.63 27.77 -9.88
N LEU A 230 17.42 28.45 -8.76
CA LEU A 230 17.81 27.97 -7.43
C LEU A 230 16.57 27.51 -6.69
N GLY A 231 16.65 26.36 -6.03
CA GLY A 231 15.58 25.79 -5.23
C GLY A 231 16.09 25.31 -3.88
N VAL A 232 15.24 25.43 -2.87
CA VAL A 232 15.41 24.84 -1.54
C VAL A 232 14.12 24.10 -1.22
N SER A 233 14.23 22.86 -0.76
CA SER A 233 13.10 22.09 -0.24
C SER A 233 13.42 21.52 1.14
N VAL A 234 12.40 21.49 1.99
CA VAL A 234 12.43 20.84 3.29
C VAL A 234 11.28 19.85 3.34
N ILE A 235 11.61 18.58 3.50
CA ILE A 235 10.63 17.52 3.81
C ILE A 235 10.56 17.42 5.34
N ASN A 236 9.35 17.25 5.87
CA ASN A 236 9.10 17.15 7.31
C ASN A 236 9.75 18.31 8.09
N LEU A 237 9.39 19.54 7.72
CA LEU A 237 9.89 20.79 8.32
C LEU A 237 9.78 20.80 9.85
N LEU A 238 8.72 20.20 10.39
CA LEU A 238 8.48 20.15 11.84
C LEU A 238 9.29 19.07 12.56
N ASP A 239 10.04 18.24 11.82
CA ASP A 239 10.81 17.12 12.37
C ASP A 239 9.93 16.16 13.18
N ALA A 240 8.75 15.85 12.65
CA ALA A 240 7.80 14.95 13.31
C ALA A 240 8.28 13.50 13.16
N ASP A 241 8.53 12.84 14.28
CA ASP A 241 8.87 11.41 14.30
C ASP A 241 7.72 10.57 13.73
N PRO A 242 8.03 9.46 13.02
CA PRO A 242 6.99 8.52 12.61
C PRO A 242 6.33 7.88 13.84
N PRO A 243 5.02 7.55 13.78
CA PRO A 243 4.34 6.88 14.89
C PRO A 243 5.02 5.55 15.24
N THR A 244 5.10 5.27 16.54
CA THR A 244 5.67 4.00 16.99
C THR A 244 4.75 2.85 16.60
N ALA A 245 5.32 1.82 15.97
CA ALA A 245 4.63 0.59 15.63
C ALA A 245 5.29 -0.63 16.29
N PRO A 246 4.53 -1.68 16.61
CA PRO A 246 5.09 -2.94 17.12
C PRO A 246 6.12 -3.54 16.15
N VAL A 247 7.21 -4.08 16.68
CA VAL A 247 8.21 -4.80 15.89
C VAL A 247 7.68 -6.20 15.64
N VAL A 248 7.55 -6.58 14.36
CA VAL A 248 7.21 -7.96 13.99
C VAL A 248 8.51 -8.68 13.65
N GLU A 249 8.87 -9.68 14.45
CA GLU A 249 10.19 -10.36 14.46
C GLU A 249 10.71 -10.78 13.08
N TYR A 250 9.80 -11.13 12.16
CA TYR A 250 10.17 -11.63 10.83
C TYR A 250 10.76 -10.55 9.91
N PHE A 251 10.41 -9.28 10.11
CA PHE A 251 10.77 -8.22 9.16
C PHE A 251 12.04 -7.46 9.54
N SER A 252 12.51 -7.50 10.80
CA SER A 252 13.60 -6.63 11.29
C SER A 252 13.40 -5.14 10.93
N ILE A 253 12.15 -4.73 10.69
CA ILE A 253 11.79 -3.36 10.34
C ILE A 253 11.65 -2.57 11.64
N ALA A 254 12.26 -1.39 11.65
CA ALA A 254 12.28 -0.43 12.74
C ALA A 254 10.88 -0.16 13.30
N GLY A 255 10.79 0.31 14.54
CA GLY A 255 9.55 0.53 15.31
C GLY A 255 8.60 1.60 14.76
N TYR A 256 8.31 1.57 13.46
CA TYR A 256 7.33 2.35 12.71
C TYR A 256 6.81 1.52 11.52
N ASP A 257 5.69 1.93 10.92
CA ASP A 257 5.12 1.28 9.73
C ASP A 257 5.61 1.97 8.44
N PRO A 258 6.43 1.31 7.58
CA PRO A 258 6.92 1.88 6.33
C PRO A 258 5.86 1.98 5.22
N THR A 259 4.69 1.35 5.39
CA THR A 259 3.56 1.50 4.47
C THR A 259 2.92 2.88 4.62
N ASN A 260 2.94 3.44 5.83
CA ASN A 260 2.13 4.61 6.21
C ASN A 260 2.97 5.80 6.72
N ALA A 261 4.25 5.60 7.02
CA ALA A 261 5.15 6.66 7.49
C ALA A 261 6.56 6.55 6.90
N SER A 262 7.34 7.63 7.02
CA SER A 262 8.75 7.68 6.61
C SER A 262 9.65 7.85 7.83
N PRO A 263 10.82 7.19 7.85
CA PRO A 263 11.80 7.38 8.93
C PRO A 263 12.60 8.69 8.75
N LEU A 264 12.40 9.40 7.64
CA LEU A 264 13.06 10.68 7.41
C LEU A 264 12.45 11.74 8.34
N GLY A 265 13.26 12.21 9.29
CA GLY A 265 13.03 13.47 9.98
C GLY A 265 13.15 14.67 9.01
N ARG A 266 13.57 15.82 9.53
CA ARG A 266 13.77 17.01 8.71
C ARG A 266 14.87 16.79 7.67
N PHE A 267 14.49 16.80 6.39
CA PHE A 267 15.43 16.63 5.29
C PHE A 267 15.46 17.89 4.41
N LEU A 268 16.65 18.51 4.29
CA LEU A 268 16.89 19.70 3.47
C LEU A 268 17.58 19.30 2.17
N ALA A 269 17.05 19.78 1.04
CA ALA A 269 17.71 19.70 -0.26
C ALA A 269 17.85 21.08 -0.89
N ILE A 270 18.96 21.27 -1.60
CA ILE A 270 19.26 22.46 -2.39
C ILE A 270 19.47 22.01 -3.83
N GLU A 271 18.78 22.65 -4.76
CA GLU A 271 18.84 22.34 -6.18
C GLU A 271 19.32 23.57 -6.97
N LEU A 272 20.21 23.33 -7.92
CA LEU A 272 20.58 24.29 -8.96
C LEU A 272 20.33 23.66 -10.32
N SER A 273 19.46 24.27 -11.13
CA SER A 273 19.17 23.83 -12.49
C SER A 273 19.37 24.95 -13.51
N LYS A 274 19.83 24.57 -14.70
CA LYS A 274 20.07 25.47 -15.84
C LYS A 274 19.64 24.80 -17.14
N VAL A 275 18.88 25.52 -17.95
CA VAL A 275 18.50 25.10 -19.30
C VAL A 275 19.44 25.76 -20.31
N PHE A 276 19.88 25.01 -21.33
CA PHE A 276 20.82 25.47 -22.37
C PHE A 276 20.14 25.67 -23.72
#